data_AF-A0A1Q5SU98-F1
#
_entry.id   AF-A0A1Q5SU98-F1
#
_cell.length_a   1.000
_cell.length_b   1.000
_cell.length_c   1.000
_cell.angle_alpha   90.00
_cell.angle_beta   90.00
_cell.angle_gamma   90.00
#
_symmetry.space_group_name_H-M   'P 1'
#
loop_
_entity.id
_entity.type
_entity.pdbx_description
1 polymer ?
#
loop_
_entity_poly.entity_id
_entity_poly.type
_entity_poly.pdbx_seq_one_letter_code
_entity_poly.pdbx_strand_id
1 'polypeptide(L)'
;MTTLESAFLRILGFIPTYTRTPWLHVNELMLSVMADLRYHVIGASIVTDDKVYDSPERSWKSFELFVDGLDGGGSIVLAHDSQENTAAKLVGRMIKEVESRGLNGMLIFNL
;
A
#
# COMPACT_ATOMS: atom_id res chain seq x y z
N MET A 1 -15.78 6.49 11.71
CA MET A 1 -14.72 5.45 11.79
C MET A 1 -14.87 4.49 12.97
N THR A 2 -15.85 4.69 13.85
CA THR A 2 -16.04 3.87 15.07
C THR A 2 -16.29 2.39 14.79
N THR A 3 -16.97 2.02 13.69
CA THR A 3 -17.26 0.61 13.39
C THR A 3 -15.99 -0.21 13.13
N LEU A 4 -15.03 0.35 12.39
CA LEU A 4 -13.78 -0.33 12.05
C LEU A 4 -12.83 -0.38 13.26
N GLU A 5 -12.72 0.72 14.00
CA GLU A 5 -11.99 0.77 15.28
C GLU A 5 -12.53 -0.25 16.28
N SER A 6 -13.86 -0.36 16.41
CA SER A 6 -14.50 -1.35 17.29
C SER A 6 -14.18 -2.78 16.85
N ALA A 7 -14.12 -3.03 15.54
CA ALA A 7 -13.76 -4.34 15.01
C ALA A 7 -12.29 -4.67 15.31
N PHE A 8 -11.36 -3.71 15.10
CA PHE A 8 -9.95 -3.90 15.42
C PHE A 8 -9.72 -4.11 16.91
N LEU A 9 -10.33 -3.31 17.78
CA LEU A 9 -10.20 -3.49 19.22
C LEU A 9 -10.70 -4.87 19.67
N ARG A 10 -11.79 -5.37 19.08
CA ARG A 10 -12.35 -6.69 19.39
C ARG A 10 -11.48 -7.85 18.89
N ILE A 11 -10.88 -7.73 17.70
CA ILE A 11 -10.14 -8.82 17.05
C ILE A 11 -8.65 -8.82 17.46
N LEU A 12 -8.03 -7.64 17.50
CA LEU A 12 -6.59 -7.45 17.69
C LEU A 12 -6.23 -6.92 19.08
N GLY A 13 -7.18 -6.32 19.81
CA GLY A 13 -6.93 -5.71 21.13
C GLY A 13 -6.36 -4.29 21.07
N PHE A 14 -6.20 -3.70 19.89
CA PHE A 14 -5.75 -2.31 19.71
C PHE A 14 -6.37 -1.69 18.44
N ILE A 15 -6.24 -0.36 18.33
CA ILE A 15 -6.66 0.41 17.16
C ILE A 15 -5.40 0.86 16.41
N PRO A 16 -5.25 0.54 15.11
CA PRO A 16 -4.16 1.09 14.31
C PRO A 16 -4.27 2.62 14.22
N THR A 17 -3.14 3.32 14.30
CA THR A 17 -3.06 4.78 14.08
C THR A 17 -2.58 5.11 12.67
N TYR A 18 -2.25 4.12 11.85
CA TYR A 18 -1.89 4.29 10.45
C TYR A 18 -3.06 3.87 9.57
N THR A 19 -3.37 4.66 8.56
CA THR A 19 -4.51 4.42 7.67
C THR A 19 -4.24 4.98 6.28
N ARG A 20 -4.97 4.51 5.29
CA ARG A 20 -4.93 4.98 3.91
C ARG A 20 -6.34 5.28 3.45
N THR A 21 -6.51 6.39 2.74
CA THR A 21 -7.83 6.74 2.21
C THR A 21 -8.18 5.86 1.02
N PRO A 22 -9.47 5.46 0.88
CA PRO A 22 -9.93 4.85 -0.36
C PRO A 22 -9.59 5.73 -1.56
N TRP A 23 -9.07 5.11 -2.62
CA TRP A 23 -8.67 5.79 -3.86
C TRP A 23 -7.57 6.84 -3.71
N LEU A 24 -6.85 6.88 -2.59
CA LEU A 24 -5.87 7.94 -2.26
C LEU A 24 -6.47 9.36 -2.26
N HIS A 25 -7.80 9.48 -2.22
CA HIS A 25 -8.48 10.76 -2.23
C HIS A 25 -8.39 11.41 -0.85
N VAL A 26 -7.96 12.67 -0.83
CA VAL A 26 -7.83 13.48 0.38
C VAL A 26 -8.35 14.90 0.10
N ASN A 27 -8.80 15.57 1.15
CA ASN A 27 -9.04 17.00 1.18
C ASN A 27 -8.69 17.55 2.56
N GLU A 28 -8.63 18.87 2.69
CA GLU A 28 -8.19 19.54 3.93
C GLU A 28 -9.05 19.17 5.15
N LEU A 29 -10.38 19.15 4.98
CA LEU A 29 -11.30 18.77 6.06
C LEU A 29 -11.06 17.34 6.53
N MET A 30 -10.90 16.41 5.59
CA MET A 30 -10.63 15.01 5.88
C MET A 30 -9.29 14.88 6.62
N LEU A 31 -8.22 15.49 6.13
CA LEU A 31 -6.91 15.44 6.78
C LEU A 31 -6.96 16.05 8.20
N SER A 32 -7.70 17.14 8.39
CA SER A 32 -7.92 17.74 9.72
C SER A 32 -8.61 16.76 10.67
N VAL A 33 -9.70 16.12 10.23
CA VAL A 33 -10.42 15.12 11.05
C VAL A 33 -9.52 13.94 11.39
N MET A 34 -8.72 13.44 10.44
CA MET A 34 -7.79 12.33 10.71
C MET A 34 -6.71 12.73 11.71
N ALA A 35 -6.19 13.96 11.62
CA ALA A 35 -5.22 14.48 12.57
C ALA A 35 -5.81 14.61 13.99
N ASP A 36 -7.04 15.10 14.13
CA ASP A 36 -7.75 15.17 15.41
C ASP A 36 -7.95 13.78 16.03
N LEU A 37 -8.23 12.77 15.19
CA LEU A 37 -8.32 11.36 15.57
C LEU A 37 -6.96 10.67 15.75
N ARG A 38 -5.84 11.41 15.64
CA ARG A 38 -4.46 10.90 15.79
C ARG A 38 -4.06 9.84 14.75
N TYR A 39 -4.64 9.90 13.56
CA TYR A 39 -4.26 9.04 12.45
C TYR A 39 -3.12 9.64 11.60
N HIS A 40 -2.18 8.79 11.22
CA HIS A 40 -1.23 9.01 10.14
C HIS A 40 -1.86 8.54 8.83
N VAL A 41 -2.14 9.48 7.92
CA VAL A 41 -2.70 9.17 6.58
C VAL A 41 -1.57 8.89 5.61
N ILE A 42 -1.52 7.66 5.09
CA ILE A 42 -0.42 7.16 4.27
C ILE A 42 -0.81 7.16 2.79
N GLY A 43 -0.09 7.95 2.01
CA GLY A 43 -0.17 7.94 0.55
C GLY A 43 0.53 6.75 -0.09
N ALA A 44 0.86 6.89 -1.37
CA ALA A 44 1.73 5.99 -2.10
C ALA A 44 2.53 6.81 -3.12
N SER A 45 3.81 6.47 -3.30
CA SER A 45 4.67 7.06 -4.32
C SER A 45 4.80 6.15 -5.54
N ILE A 46 4.39 4.89 -5.42
CA ILE A 46 4.39 3.89 -6.50
C ILE A 46 3.00 3.24 -6.50
N VAL A 47 2.30 3.29 -7.63
CA VAL A 47 0.99 2.65 -7.82
C VAL A 47 1.13 1.59 -8.91
N THR A 48 0.89 0.32 -8.56
CA THR A 48 1.14 -0.80 -9.48
C THR A 48 -0.01 -1.07 -10.45
N ASP A 49 -1.17 -0.43 -10.27
CA ASP A 49 -2.41 -0.71 -10.99
C ASP A 49 -2.73 -2.21 -11.08
N ASP A 50 -2.44 -2.95 -10.02
CA ASP A 50 -2.54 -4.41 -9.98
C ASP A 50 -3.96 -4.92 -10.19
N LYS A 51 -4.97 -4.16 -9.72
CA LYS A 51 -6.38 -4.41 -10.04
C LYS A 51 -6.69 -4.34 -11.54
N VAL A 52 -6.01 -3.47 -12.30
CA VAL A 52 -6.23 -3.33 -13.75
C VAL A 52 -5.63 -4.50 -14.53
N TYR A 53 -4.51 -5.02 -14.02
CA TYR A 53 -3.71 -6.05 -14.67
C TYR A 53 -3.71 -7.39 -13.91
N ASP A 54 -4.76 -7.68 -13.12
CA ASP A 54 -4.93 -8.94 -12.40
C ASP A 54 -5.28 -10.10 -13.35
N SER A 55 -4.31 -10.47 -14.18
CA SER A 55 -4.35 -11.70 -14.97
C SER A 55 -2.94 -12.30 -15.12
N PRO A 56 -2.85 -13.62 -15.34
CA PRO A 56 -1.58 -14.30 -15.56
C PRO A 56 -0.69 -13.66 -16.63
N GLU A 57 -1.29 -13.18 -17.72
CA GLU A 57 -0.63 -12.66 -18.91
C GLU A 57 -0.35 -11.16 -18.83
N ARG A 58 -0.92 -10.44 -17.85
CA ARG A 58 -0.83 -8.96 -17.77
C ARG A 58 -0.19 -8.45 -16.50
N SER A 59 -0.09 -9.26 -15.44
CA SER A 59 0.54 -8.90 -14.16
C SER A 59 1.99 -8.38 -14.29
N TRP A 60 2.67 -8.63 -15.40
CA TRP A 60 3.98 -8.02 -15.71
C TRP A 60 3.89 -6.49 -15.87
N LYS A 61 2.79 -5.93 -16.36
CA LYS A 61 2.62 -4.46 -16.48
C LYS A 61 2.64 -3.77 -15.12
N SER A 62 2.04 -4.40 -14.11
CA SER A 62 2.11 -3.91 -12.72
C SER A 62 3.52 -3.98 -12.15
N PHE A 63 4.31 -4.96 -12.58
CA PHE A 63 5.71 -5.05 -12.21
C PHE A 63 6.57 -3.98 -12.90
N GLU A 64 6.29 -3.63 -14.16
CA GLU A 64 6.94 -2.50 -14.84
C GLU A 64 6.64 -1.18 -14.14
N LEU A 65 5.38 -0.90 -13.79
CA LEU A 65 5.01 0.30 -13.03
C LEU A 65 5.71 0.38 -11.67
N PHE A 66 5.95 -0.77 -11.04
CA PHE A 66 6.74 -0.85 -9.81
C PHE A 66 8.22 -0.48 -10.05
N VAL A 67 8.85 -1.06 -11.08
CA VAL A 67 10.24 -0.79 -11.47
C VAL A 67 10.42 0.69 -11.84
N ASP A 68 9.54 1.24 -12.69
CA ASP A 68 9.55 2.64 -13.09
C ASP A 68 9.40 3.57 -11.87
N GLY A 69 8.52 3.19 -10.93
CA GLY A 69 8.35 3.92 -9.68
C GLY A 69 9.58 3.92 -8.79
N LEU A 70 10.29 2.79 -8.70
CA LEU A 70 11.56 2.71 -7.97
C LEU A 70 12.67 3.52 -8.66
N ASP A 71 12.76 3.45 -9.98
CA ASP A 71 13.72 4.23 -10.78
C ASP A 71 13.47 5.73 -10.63
N GLY A 72 12.19 6.13 -10.46
CA GLY A 72 11.78 7.49 -10.13
C GLY A 72 12.00 7.90 -8.67
N GLY A 73 12.59 7.04 -7.83
CA GLY A 73 12.88 7.32 -6.41
C GLY A 73 11.71 7.12 -5.45
N GLY A 74 10.61 6.51 -5.90
CA GLY A 74 9.50 6.12 -5.04
C GLY A 74 9.89 5.02 -4.04
N SER A 75 9.17 4.94 -2.92
CA SER A 75 9.46 3.99 -1.83
C SER A 75 8.24 3.43 -1.11
N ILE A 76 7.04 4.01 -1.29
CA ILE A 76 5.79 3.49 -0.73
C ILE A 76 4.91 2.94 -1.85
N VAL A 77 4.78 1.62 -1.88
CA VAL A 77 4.07 0.87 -2.93
C VAL A 77 2.60 0.66 -2.54
N LEU A 78 1.69 0.90 -3.48
CA LEU A 78 0.29 0.49 -3.41
C LEU A 78 0.04 -0.70 -4.33
N ALA A 79 -0.37 -1.82 -3.73
CA ALA A 79 -0.92 -3.02 -4.35
C ALA A 79 -2.03 -3.59 -3.44
N HIS A 80 -2.79 -4.56 -3.94
CA HIS A 80 -3.97 -5.13 -3.29
C HIS A 80 -3.83 -6.66 -3.20
N ASP A 81 -3.65 -7.16 -1.98
CA ASP A 81 -3.57 -8.59 -1.66
C ASP A 81 -4.84 -9.38 -1.99
N SER A 82 -5.98 -8.69 -2.05
CA SER A 82 -7.26 -9.23 -2.55
C SER A 82 -7.25 -9.66 -4.02
N GLN A 83 -6.22 -9.31 -4.81
CA GLN A 83 -6.10 -9.70 -6.23
C GLN A 83 -5.22 -10.96 -6.35
N GLU A 84 -5.68 -11.95 -7.11
CA GLU A 84 -5.06 -13.29 -7.13
C GLU A 84 -3.62 -13.23 -7.65
N ASN A 85 -3.40 -12.55 -8.78
CA ASN A 85 -2.07 -12.46 -9.39
C ASN A 85 -1.16 -11.50 -8.64
N THR A 86 -1.70 -10.60 -7.80
CA THR A 86 -0.87 -9.82 -6.89
C THR A 86 -0.17 -10.74 -5.90
N ALA A 87 -0.93 -11.58 -5.20
CA ALA A 87 -0.39 -12.52 -4.22
C ALA A 87 0.45 -13.63 -4.89
N ALA A 88 -0.06 -14.23 -5.98
CA ALA A 88 0.58 -15.39 -6.60
C ALA A 88 1.82 -15.05 -7.44
N LYS A 89 1.94 -13.80 -7.92
CA LYS A 89 2.99 -13.43 -8.90
C LYS A 89 3.69 -12.11 -8.59
N LEU A 90 2.94 -11.01 -8.42
CA LEU A 90 3.53 -9.68 -8.33
C LEU A 90 4.42 -9.54 -7.09
N VAL A 91 3.95 -9.96 -5.91
CA VAL A 91 4.71 -9.86 -4.65
C VAL A 91 6.08 -10.52 -4.75
N GLY A 92 6.14 -11.75 -5.26
CA GLY A 92 7.41 -12.47 -5.41
C GLY A 92 8.38 -11.80 -6.39
N ARG A 93 7.87 -11.12 -7.42
CA ARG A 93 8.71 -10.35 -8.35
C ARG A 93 9.21 -9.05 -7.71
N MET A 94 8.36 -8.31 -7.01
CA MET A 94 8.75 -7.09 -6.31
C MET A 94 9.82 -7.37 -5.26
N ILE A 95 9.70 -8.43 -4.47
CA ILE A 95 10.71 -8.80 -3.47
C ILE A 95 12.07 -9.07 -4.13
N LYS A 96 12.11 -9.86 -5.21
CA LYS A 96 13.35 -10.15 -5.94
C LYS A 96 14.02 -8.89 -6.50
N GLU A 97 13.22 -7.92 -6.94
CA GLU A 97 13.73 -6.65 -7.47
C GLU A 97 14.24 -5.72 -6.36
N VAL A 98 13.58 -5.69 -5.20
CA VAL A 98 14.09 -4.99 -4.01
C VAL A 98 15.45 -5.58 -3.60
N GLU A 99 15.54 -6.92 -3.53
CA GLU A 99 16.76 -7.64 -3.17
C GLU A 99 17.88 -7.41 -4.20
N SER A 100 17.57 -7.45 -5.51
CA SER A 100 18.57 -7.26 -6.58
C SER A 100 19.20 -5.86 -6.55
N ARG A 101 18.45 -4.86 -6.09
CA ARG A 101 18.90 -3.47 -5.91
C ARG A 101 19.61 -3.22 -4.58
N GLY A 102 19.69 -4.21 -3.69
CA GLY A 102 20.23 -4.03 -2.34
C GLY A 102 19.36 -3.15 -1.44
N LEU A 103 18.06 -3.04 -1.76
CA LEU A 103 17.07 -2.34 -0.95
C LEU A 103 16.47 -3.28 0.10
N ASN A 104 15.79 -2.71 1.11
CA ASN A 104 15.10 -3.47 2.15
C ASN A 104 13.62 -3.12 2.19
N GLY A 105 12.76 -4.14 2.23
CA GLY A 105 11.35 -3.95 2.55
C GLY A 105 11.18 -3.58 4.02
N MET A 106 10.53 -2.45 4.29
CA MET A 106 10.33 -1.92 5.64
C MET A 106 8.85 -1.68 5.92
N LEU A 107 8.50 -1.69 7.20
CA LEU A 107 7.16 -1.33 7.66
C LEU A 107 7.06 0.20 7.75
N ILE A 108 5.89 0.75 7.37
CA ILE A 108 5.66 2.20 7.30
C ILE A 108 5.83 2.92 8.65
N PHE A 109 5.63 2.23 9.77
CA PHE A 109 5.78 2.82 11.11
C PHE A 109 7.24 3.10 11.53
N ASN A 110 8.22 2.80 10.67
CA ASN A 110 9.63 3.11 10.88
C ASN A 110 10.10 4.36 10.09
N LEU A 111 9.18 5.17 9.57
CA LEU A 111 9.46 6.45 8.90
C LEU A 111 9.41 7.64 9.85
#